data_AF-A0A951GX27-F1
#
_entry.id   AF-A0A951GX27-F1
#
_cell.length_a   1.000
_cell.length_b   1.000
_cell.length_c   1.000
_cell.angle_alpha   90.00
_cell.angle_beta   90.00
_cell.angle_gamma   90.00
#
_symmetry.space_group_name_H-M   'P 1'
#
loop_
_entity.id
_entity.type
_entity.pdbx_description
1 polymer ?
#
loop_
_entity_poly.entity_id
_entity_poly.type
_entity_poly.pdbx_seq_one_letter_code
_entity_poly.pdbx_strand_id
1 'polypeptide(L)'
;MRRAVAVVVILVLVILIVLGVHSCQVSARNSALRDYANNVSSLVQQSDQTGSQFFQALTGGGASGATGLQNQLNENRVSADAELSHARGIDVPDEVKGAQQNFVLALQMRRDGIGNVATYIQPALGASASKDAIDSIAGEMARIYASDALYTDYAAPMIASALHAAGLAVGGANGVTIAAGQFLPDIRWLTPSFVAAELRVSLPSSGGKPAPGLHGHSLDSVTVAGTTLQTGSNNTIPASPPPTFTLHFTNGGHFTETDVIARVSVTGTSDGGQTVVPQTTPGEHATAEVTLKSAPARGTYTVVATIVPVPGEQNTANNSLSFPVTFQ
;
A
#
# COMPACT_ATOMS: atom_id res chain seq x y z
N MET A 1 51.28 44.19 -43.21
CA MET A 1 51.67 42.76 -43.05
C MET A 1 51.92 42.37 -41.59
N ARG A 2 52.97 42.86 -40.89
CA ARG A 2 53.30 42.41 -39.52
C ARG A 2 52.22 42.67 -38.45
N ARG A 3 51.52 43.82 -38.50
CA ARG A 3 50.41 44.13 -37.56
C ARG A 3 49.15 43.28 -37.79
N ALA A 4 48.86 42.91 -39.05
CA ALA A 4 47.71 42.06 -39.37
C ALA A 4 47.92 40.60 -38.92
N VAL A 5 49.14 40.08 -39.07
CA VAL A 5 49.51 38.74 -38.56
C VAL A 5 49.43 38.69 -37.04
N ALA A 6 49.89 39.73 -36.33
CA ALA A 6 49.80 39.79 -34.87
C ALA A 6 48.35 39.77 -34.35
N VAL A 7 47.43 40.49 -35.02
CA VAL A 7 46.00 40.50 -34.65
C VAL A 7 45.37 39.12 -34.87
N VAL A 8 45.69 38.44 -35.97
CA VAL A 8 45.19 37.07 -36.23
C VAL A 8 45.73 36.07 -35.21
N VAL A 9 47.01 36.15 -34.85
CA VAL A 9 47.61 35.26 -33.84
C VAL A 9 46.97 35.48 -32.46
N ILE A 10 46.74 36.73 -32.06
CA ILE A 10 46.06 37.04 -30.79
C ILE A 10 44.62 36.54 -30.81
N LEU A 11 43.88 36.74 -31.90
CA LEU A 11 42.51 36.24 -32.05
C LEU A 11 42.45 34.71 -31.91
N VAL A 12 43.35 33.99 -32.60
CA VAL A 12 43.44 32.53 -32.50
C VAL A 12 43.79 32.10 -31.08
N LEU A 13 44.71 32.80 -30.41
CA LEU A 13 45.09 32.49 -29.04
C LEU A 13 43.91 32.68 -28.06
N VAL A 14 43.13 33.76 -28.22
CA VAL A 14 41.92 34.01 -27.41
C VAL A 14 40.87 32.93 -27.65
N ILE A 15 40.64 32.53 -28.90
CA ILE A 15 39.70 31.44 -29.23
C ILE A 15 40.16 30.13 -28.60
N LEU A 16 41.44 29.79 -28.66
CA LEU A 16 41.98 28.57 -28.04
C LEU A 16 41.85 28.59 -26.51
N ILE A 17 42.07 29.74 -25.88
CA ILE A 17 41.87 29.90 -24.43
C ILE A 17 40.39 29.71 -24.07
N VAL A 18 39.47 30.36 -24.80
CA VAL A 18 38.03 30.23 -24.57
C VAL A 18 37.56 28.78 -24.78
N LEU A 19 38.01 28.12 -25.85
CA LEU A 19 37.68 26.71 -26.11
C LEU A 19 38.28 25.78 -25.05
N GLY A 20 39.50 26.06 -24.57
CA GLY A 20 40.14 25.28 -23.50
C GLY A 20 39.38 25.39 -22.18
N VAL A 21 39.00 26.60 -21.77
CA VAL A 21 38.22 26.84 -20.55
C VAL A 21 36.82 26.21 -20.66
N HIS A 22 36.14 26.41 -21.79
CA HIS A 22 34.81 25.82 -22.04
C HIS A 22 34.85 24.28 -22.06
N SER A 23 35.90 23.69 -22.65
CA SER A 23 36.11 22.25 -22.66
C SER A 23 36.33 21.68 -21.26
N CYS A 24 37.09 22.35 -20.40
CA CYS A 24 37.29 21.93 -19.01
C CYS A 24 35.99 21.99 -18.21
N GLN A 25 35.17 23.04 -18.40
CA GLN A 25 33.91 23.19 -17.68
C GLN A 25 32.87 22.13 -18.08
N VAL A 26 32.75 21.82 -19.37
CA VAL A 26 31.88 20.74 -19.87
C VAL A 26 32.37 19.38 -19.36
N SER A 27 33.68 19.14 -19.38
CA SER A 27 34.25 17.90 -18.83
C SER A 27 33.96 17.74 -17.34
N ALA A 28 34.11 18.81 -16.54
CA ALA A 28 33.82 18.78 -15.12
C ALA A 28 32.34 18.51 -14.84
N ARG A 29 31.43 19.19 -15.55
CA ARG A 29 29.97 18.98 -15.46
C ARG A 29 29.57 17.55 -15.81
N ASN A 30 30.09 17.03 -16.91
CA ASN A 30 29.81 15.65 -17.34
C ASN A 30 30.37 14.62 -16.35
N SER A 31 31.52 14.91 -15.74
CA SER A 31 32.09 14.05 -14.69
C SER A 31 31.20 14.07 -13.44
N ALA A 32 30.77 15.24 -12.97
CA ALA A 32 29.89 15.36 -11.81
C ALA A 32 28.53 14.64 -12.02
N LEU A 33 27.94 14.72 -13.21
CA LEU A 33 26.72 13.97 -13.54
C LEU A 33 26.94 12.45 -13.55
N ARG A 34 28.08 11.98 -14.05
CA ARG A 34 28.46 10.57 -14.00
C ARG A 34 28.66 10.09 -12.57
N ASP A 35 29.40 10.85 -11.78
CA ASP A 35 29.69 10.52 -10.39
C ASP A 35 28.42 10.47 -9.56
N TYR A 36 27.53 11.46 -9.73
CA TYR A 36 26.20 11.45 -9.13
C TYR A 36 25.41 10.19 -9.51
N ALA A 37 25.29 9.88 -10.80
CA ALA A 37 24.52 8.73 -11.26
C ALA A 37 25.10 7.40 -10.76
N ASN A 38 26.43 7.29 -10.69
CA ASN A 38 27.12 6.13 -10.14
C ASN A 38 26.87 5.99 -8.63
N ASN A 39 26.88 7.09 -7.88
CA ASN A 39 26.57 7.09 -6.45
C ASN A 39 25.12 6.66 -6.19
N VAL A 40 24.16 7.20 -6.95
CA VAL A 40 22.75 6.78 -6.88
C VAL A 40 22.60 5.29 -7.22
N SER A 41 23.23 4.83 -8.30
CA SER A 41 23.19 3.43 -8.72
C SER A 41 23.76 2.48 -7.65
N SER A 42 24.89 2.86 -7.04
CA SER A 42 25.50 2.12 -5.92
C SER A 42 24.58 2.07 -4.70
N LEU A 43 23.96 3.19 -4.33
CA LEU A 43 23.02 3.24 -3.20
C LEU A 43 21.74 2.45 -3.45
N VAL A 44 21.22 2.45 -4.67
CA VAL A 44 20.07 1.63 -5.04
C VAL A 44 20.40 0.15 -4.87
N GLN A 45 21.57 -0.30 -5.34
CA GLN A 45 22.01 -1.69 -5.16
C GLN A 45 22.18 -2.06 -3.68
N GLN A 46 22.75 -1.17 -2.86
CA GLN A 46 22.87 -1.37 -1.41
C GLN A 46 21.47 -1.46 -0.77
N SER A 47 20.58 -0.56 -1.14
CA SER A 47 19.20 -0.53 -0.63
C SER A 47 18.42 -1.78 -1.02
N ASP A 48 18.55 -2.25 -2.27
CA ASP A 48 17.91 -3.50 -2.73
C ASP A 48 18.46 -4.71 -1.95
N GLN A 49 19.76 -4.71 -1.62
CA GLN A 49 20.37 -5.74 -0.78
C GLN A 49 19.83 -5.70 0.66
N THR A 50 19.66 -4.52 1.24
CA THR A 50 19.00 -4.32 2.55
C THR A 50 17.54 -4.79 2.50
N GLY A 51 16.81 -4.48 1.42
CA GLY A 51 15.46 -4.97 1.18
C GLY A 51 15.39 -6.49 1.12
N SER A 52 16.31 -7.12 0.38
CA SER A 52 16.42 -8.58 0.31
C SER A 52 16.62 -9.21 1.70
N GLN A 53 17.51 -8.65 2.52
CA GLN A 53 17.75 -9.12 3.89
C GLN A 53 16.53 -8.90 4.79
N PHE A 54 15.85 -7.77 4.64
CA PHE A 54 14.60 -7.47 5.36
C PHE A 54 13.50 -8.49 5.06
N PHE A 55 13.22 -8.77 3.78
CA PHE A 55 12.19 -9.75 3.42
C PHE A 55 12.59 -11.19 3.72
N GLN A 56 13.87 -11.54 3.62
CA GLN A 56 14.38 -12.83 4.10
C GLN A 56 14.16 -13.00 5.61
N ALA A 57 14.39 -11.94 6.39
CA ALA A 57 14.11 -11.97 7.83
C ALA A 57 12.61 -12.19 8.09
N LEU A 58 11.71 -11.52 7.36
CA LEU A 58 10.27 -11.69 7.56
C LEU A 58 9.78 -13.09 7.18
N THR A 59 10.22 -13.66 6.07
CA THR A 59 9.86 -15.03 5.62
C THR A 59 10.47 -16.13 6.52
N GLY A 60 11.64 -15.86 7.13
CA GLY A 60 12.32 -16.77 8.05
C GLY A 60 11.91 -16.61 9.52
N GLY A 61 11.39 -15.44 9.90
CA GLY A 61 11.38 -14.92 11.26
C GLY A 61 10.51 -15.68 12.26
N GLY A 62 9.48 -16.38 11.79
CA GLY A 62 8.70 -17.29 12.64
C GLY A 62 9.54 -18.39 13.31
N ALA A 63 10.70 -18.75 12.74
CA ALA A 63 11.63 -19.73 13.31
C ALA A 63 12.61 -19.14 14.34
N SER A 64 12.93 -17.84 14.22
CA SER A 64 13.89 -17.13 15.08
C SER A 64 13.27 -16.56 16.35
N GLY A 65 11.93 -16.57 16.44
CA GLY A 65 11.17 -15.93 17.51
C GLY A 65 11.13 -14.39 17.38
N ALA A 66 10.18 -13.77 18.09
CA ALA A 66 9.89 -12.34 17.93
C ALA A 66 11.08 -11.42 18.24
N THR A 67 11.89 -11.76 19.25
CA THR A 67 13.08 -10.97 19.62
C THR A 67 14.20 -11.10 18.60
N GLY A 68 14.42 -12.31 18.05
CA GLY A 68 15.43 -12.53 17.01
C GLY A 68 15.10 -11.75 15.74
N LEU A 69 13.84 -11.84 15.30
CA LEU A 69 13.36 -11.07 14.15
C LEU A 69 13.48 -9.56 14.40
N GLN A 70 13.06 -9.08 15.57
CA GLN A 70 13.20 -7.66 15.95
C GLN A 70 14.63 -7.14 15.76
N ASN A 71 15.62 -7.90 16.20
CA ASN A 71 17.02 -7.51 16.10
C ASN A 71 17.48 -7.43 14.64
N GLN A 72 17.13 -8.43 13.82
CA GLN A 72 17.44 -8.43 12.39
C GLN A 72 16.81 -7.22 11.67
N LEU A 73 15.54 -6.90 11.98
CA LEU A 73 14.89 -5.72 11.40
C LEU A 73 15.53 -4.42 11.86
N ASN A 74 15.98 -4.34 13.12
CA ASN A 74 16.72 -3.18 13.63
C ASN A 74 18.08 -3.01 12.94
N GLU A 75 18.78 -4.09 12.61
CA GLU A 75 20.02 -4.06 11.83
C GLU A 75 19.74 -3.53 10.41
N ASN A 76 18.73 -4.06 9.73
CA ASN A 76 18.30 -3.56 8.42
C ASN A 76 17.90 -2.07 8.46
N ARG A 77 17.23 -1.63 9.53
CA ARG A 77 16.88 -0.22 9.74
C ARG A 77 18.13 0.66 9.84
N VAL A 78 19.17 0.20 10.53
CA VAL A 78 20.44 0.93 10.66
C VAL A 78 21.13 1.04 9.29
N SER A 79 21.14 -0.03 8.49
CA SER A 79 21.65 0.01 7.11
C SER A 79 20.88 1.03 6.26
N ALA A 80 19.54 0.99 6.29
CA ALA A 80 18.71 1.96 5.56
C ALA A 80 18.90 3.41 6.04
N ASP A 81 19.17 3.63 7.33
CA ASP A 81 19.48 4.95 7.88
C ASP A 81 20.84 5.48 7.38
N ALA A 82 21.84 4.60 7.25
CA ALA A 82 23.13 4.92 6.67
C ALA A 82 23.03 5.23 5.16
N GLU A 83 22.24 4.45 4.41
CA GLU A 83 21.94 4.70 2.99
C GLU A 83 21.29 6.07 2.78
N LEU A 84 20.25 6.38 3.58
CA LEU A 84 19.57 7.68 3.53
C LEU A 84 20.51 8.83 3.88
N SER A 85 21.37 8.64 4.89
CA SER A 85 22.36 9.64 5.30
C SER A 85 23.39 9.89 4.20
N HIS A 86 23.87 8.83 3.54
CA HIS A 86 24.77 8.94 2.40
C HIS A 86 24.07 9.67 1.23
N ALA A 87 22.84 9.28 0.88
CA ALA A 87 22.09 9.94 -0.18
C ALA A 87 21.97 11.45 0.06
N ARG A 88 21.64 11.88 1.28
CA ARG A 88 21.56 13.30 1.66
C ARG A 88 22.89 14.05 1.56
N GLY A 89 24.02 13.35 1.65
CA GLY A 89 25.37 13.90 1.56
C GLY A 89 25.98 13.90 0.16
N ILE A 90 25.27 13.42 -0.86
CA ILE A 90 25.77 13.45 -2.25
C ILE A 90 25.85 14.90 -2.73
N ASP A 91 26.96 15.26 -3.38
CA ASP A 91 27.07 16.51 -4.14
C ASP A 91 26.17 16.44 -5.39
N VAL A 92 25.17 17.32 -5.46
CA VAL A 92 24.08 17.24 -6.44
C VAL A 92 24.25 18.28 -7.55
N PRO A 93 24.49 17.87 -8.82
CA PRO A 93 24.42 18.77 -9.96
C PRO A 93 23.02 19.39 -10.10
N ASP A 94 22.96 20.65 -10.57
CA ASP A 94 21.70 21.40 -10.65
C ASP A 94 20.63 20.70 -11.49
N GLU A 95 21.05 19.98 -12.54
CA GLU A 95 20.18 19.29 -13.49
C GLU A 95 19.39 18.13 -12.87
N VAL A 96 19.90 17.57 -11.77
CA VAL A 96 19.33 16.37 -11.12
C VAL A 96 18.78 16.65 -9.73
N LYS A 97 18.71 17.92 -9.29
CA LYS A 97 18.16 18.29 -7.97
C LYS A 97 16.76 17.74 -7.73
N GLY A 98 15.87 17.80 -8.72
CA GLY A 98 14.54 17.22 -8.60
C GLY A 98 14.55 15.68 -8.51
N ALA A 99 15.44 15.02 -9.25
CA ALA A 99 15.62 13.58 -9.17
C ALA A 99 16.13 13.17 -7.77
N GLN A 100 17.08 13.93 -7.24
CA GLN A 100 17.65 13.70 -5.92
C GLN A 100 16.62 13.82 -4.80
N GLN A 101 15.70 14.80 -4.88
CA GLN A 101 14.62 14.94 -3.90
C GLN A 101 13.74 13.68 -3.86
N ASN A 102 13.33 13.18 -5.03
CA ASN A 102 12.54 11.94 -5.14
C ASN A 102 13.33 10.73 -4.64
N PHE A 103 14.63 10.63 -4.97
CA PHE A 103 15.49 9.55 -4.52
C PHE A 103 15.66 9.52 -2.99
N VAL A 104 15.92 10.67 -2.37
CA VAL A 104 16.02 10.79 -0.91
C VAL A 104 14.69 10.44 -0.24
N LEU A 105 13.56 10.88 -0.80
CA LEU A 105 12.23 10.52 -0.29
C LEU A 105 11.98 9.01 -0.40
N ALA A 106 12.35 8.38 -1.50
CA ALA A 106 12.22 6.93 -1.66
C ALA A 106 13.02 6.16 -0.60
N LEU A 107 14.29 6.53 -0.37
CA LEU A 107 15.12 5.91 0.67
C LEU A 107 14.56 6.16 2.08
N GLN A 108 14.01 7.35 2.34
CA GLN A 108 13.35 7.64 3.60
C GLN A 108 12.11 6.76 3.81
N MET A 109 11.29 6.59 2.78
CA MET A 109 10.11 5.72 2.84
C MET A 109 10.48 4.27 3.13
N ARG A 110 11.58 3.76 2.55
CA ARG A 110 12.11 2.41 2.84
C ARG A 110 12.58 2.29 4.28
N ARG A 111 13.39 3.24 4.74
CA ARG A 111 13.90 3.29 6.12
C ARG A 111 12.77 3.36 7.14
N ASP A 112 11.77 4.21 6.90
CA ASP A 112 10.62 4.38 7.78
C ASP A 112 9.72 3.14 7.76
N GLY A 113 9.51 2.53 6.59
CA GLY A 113 8.78 1.26 6.46
C GLY A 113 9.44 0.13 7.26
N ILE A 114 10.76 -0.05 7.14
CA ILE A 114 11.50 -1.04 7.93
C ILE A 114 11.35 -0.76 9.43
N GLY A 115 11.54 0.50 9.84
CA GLY A 115 11.46 0.91 11.24
C GLY A 115 10.08 0.68 11.85
N ASN A 116 9.01 1.01 11.12
CA ASN A 116 7.64 0.82 11.56
C ASN A 116 7.26 -0.66 11.59
N VAL A 117 7.64 -1.45 10.58
CA VAL A 117 7.41 -2.92 10.62
C VAL A 117 8.05 -3.52 11.86
N ALA A 118 9.26 -3.07 12.22
CA ALA A 118 9.93 -3.52 13.42
C ALA A 118 9.11 -3.25 14.69
N THR A 119 8.34 -2.17 14.81
CA THR A 119 7.52 -1.93 16.03
C THR A 119 6.32 -2.87 16.13
N TYR A 120 5.83 -3.39 15.00
CA TYR A 120 4.66 -4.27 14.93
C TYR A 120 4.99 -5.77 15.03
N ILE A 121 6.26 -6.17 14.92
CA ILE A 121 6.64 -7.59 14.97
C ILE A 121 6.26 -8.26 16.29
N GLN A 122 6.53 -7.62 17.43
CA GLN A 122 6.20 -8.20 18.74
C GLN A 122 4.70 -8.52 18.89
N PRO A 123 3.76 -7.58 18.63
CA PRO A 123 2.33 -7.90 18.67
C PRO A 123 1.88 -8.85 17.55
N ALA A 124 2.53 -8.85 16.39
CA ALA A 124 2.23 -9.78 15.30
C ALA A 124 2.60 -11.24 15.61
N LEU A 125 3.71 -11.45 16.33
CA LEU A 125 4.23 -12.78 16.72
C LEU A 125 3.88 -13.19 18.17
N GLY A 126 2.99 -12.44 18.84
CA GLY A 126 2.52 -12.77 20.18
C GLY A 126 1.78 -14.11 20.23
N ALA A 127 1.52 -14.61 21.44
CA ALA A 127 0.80 -15.89 21.65
C ALA A 127 -0.56 -15.95 20.93
N SER A 128 -1.21 -14.78 20.77
CA SER A 128 -2.26 -14.54 19.79
C SER A 128 -1.79 -13.42 18.87
N ALA A 129 -1.67 -13.70 17.57
CA ALA A 129 -1.26 -12.70 16.60
C ALA A 129 -2.27 -11.54 16.54
N SER A 130 -1.80 -10.31 16.71
CA SER A 130 -2.63 -9.12 16.58
C SER A 130 -2.95 -8.87 15.11
N LYS A 131 -4.24 -8.89 14.75
CA LYS A 131 -4.72 -8.54 13.41
C LYS A 131 -4.30 -7.12 13.01
N ASP A 132 -4.47 -6.15 13.90
CA ASP A 132 -4.09 -4.75 13.66
C ASP A 132 -2.59 -4.60 13.38
N ALA A 133 -1.74 -5.38 14.08
CA ALA A 133 -0.30 -5.38 13.83
C ALA A 133 0.03 -5.92 12.44
N ILE A 134 -0.61 -7.01 12.02
CA ILE A 134 -0.44 -7.57 10.66
C ILE A 134 -0.94 -6.61 9.58
N ASP A 135 -2.11 -5.98 9.80
CA ASP A 135 -2.67 -4.98 8.90
C ASP A 135 -1.75 -3.75 8.79
N SER A 136 -1.14 -3.32 9.91
CA SER A 136 -0.16 -2.23 9.95
C SER A 136 1.13 -2.58 9.20
N ILE A 137 1.62 -3.82 9.33
CA ILE A 137 2.78 -4.30 8.55
C ILE A 137 2.47 -4.24 7.05
N ALA A 138 1.30 -4.73 6.62
CA ALA A 138 0.88 -4.65 5.22
C ALA A 138 0.76 -3.20 4.72
N GLY A 139 0.30 -2.27 5.56
CA GLY A 139 0.28 -0.84 5.27
C GLY A 139 1.68 -0.26 5.03
N GLU A 140 2.68 -0.69 5.80
CA GLU A 140 4.08 -0.28 5.58
C GLU A 140 4.69 -0.91 4.32
N MET A 141 4.24 -2.10 3.91
CA MET A 141 4.62 -2.66 2.60
C MET A 141 4.10 -1.80 1.44
N ALA A 142 2.93 -1.18 1.59
CA ALA A 142 2.43 -0.22 0.60
C ALA A 142 3.29 1.06 0.54
N ARG A 143 3.83 1.54 1.67
CA ARG A 143 4.82 2.63 1.69
C ARG A 143 6.09 2.22 0.93
N ILE A 144 6.61 1.03 1.20
CA ILE A 144 7.80 0.51 0.51
C ILE A 144 7.54 0.41 -1.00
N TYR A 145 6.39 -0.12 -1.41
CA TYR A 145 6.01 -0.16 -2.82
C TYR A 145 5.96 1.22 -3.47
N ALA A 146 5.38 2.21 -2.78
CA ALA A 146 5.35 3.58 -3.26
C ALA A 146 6.76 4.19 -3.41
N SER A 147 7.74 3.75 -2.62
CA SER A 147 9.14 4.14 -2.78
C SER A 147 9.76 3.61 -4.07
N ASP A 148 9.40 2.38 -4.47
CA ASP A 148 9.87 1.78 -5.72
C ASP A 148 9.28 2.53 -6.91
N ALA A 149 7.97 2.81 -6.89
CA ALA A 149 7.32 3.65 -7.91
C ALA A 149 7.95 5.05 -7.99
N LEU A 150 8.22 5.68 -6.83
CA LEU A 150 8.83 7.01 -6.80
C LEU A 150 10.24 7.02 -7.42
N TYR A 151 11.04 5.99 -7.18
CA TYR A 151 12.35 5.88 -7.81
C TYR A 151 12.24 5.59 -9.31
N THR A 152 11.51 4.55 -9.67
CA THR A 152 11.47 3.99 -11.03
C THR A 152 10.72 4.88 -12.01
N ASP A 153 9.63 5.51 -11.58
CA ASP A 153 8.79 6.33 -12.47
C ASP A 153 9.20 7.81 -12.51
N TYR A 154 9.95 8.29 -11.50
CA TYR A 154 10.32 9.70 -11.39
C TYR A 154 11.83 9.93 -11.31
N ALA A 155 12.50 9.43 -10.26
CA ALA A 155 13.92 9.74 -10.06
C ALA A 155 14.79 9.22 -11.21
N ALA A 156 14.71 7.93 -11.52
CA ALA A 156 15.53 7.30 -12.56
C ALA A 156 15.33 7.92 -13.96
N PRO A 157 14.09 8.17 -14.44
CA PRO A 157 13.86 8.87 -15.71
C PRO A 157 14.43 10.30 -15.74
N MET A 158 14.34 11.04 -14.63
CA MET A 158 14.92 12.39 -14.55
C MET A 158 16.45 12.36 -14.65
N ILE A 159 17.10 11.37 -14.02
CA ILE A 159 18.56 11.16 -14.13
C ILE A 159 18.93 10.81 -15.57
N ALA A 160 18.20 9.87 -16.19
CA ALA A 160 18.42 9.48 -17.58
C ALA A 160 18.28 10.68 -18.53
N SER A 161 17.27 11.52 -18.32
CA SER A 161 17.04 12.75 -19.08
C SER A 161 18.20 13.73 -18.96
N ALA A 162 18.71 13.97 -17.74
CA ALA A 162 19.86 14.84 -17.51
C ALA A 162 21.15 14.31 -18.17
N LEU A 163 21.38 12.99 -18.09
CA LEU A 163 22.52 12.34 -18.75
C LEU A 163 22.42 12.48 -20.28
N HIS A 164 21.26 12.20 -20.87
CA HIS A 164 21.04 12.39 -22.31
C HIS A 164 21.22 13.84 -22.75
N ALA A 165 20.71 14.81 -21.97
CA ALA A 165 20.89 16.24 -22.26
C ALA A 165 22.37 16.67 -22.22
N ALA A 166 23.20 15.99 -21.43
CA ALA A 166 24.65 16.20 -21.37
C ALA A 166 25.45 15.41 -22.45
N GLY A 167 24.77 14.69 -23.35
CA GLY A 167 25.40 13.85 -24.37
C GLY A 167 26.02 12.57 -23.82
N LEU A 168 25.61 12.13 -22.63
CA LEU A 168 26.09 10.93 -21.98
C LEU A 168 25.16 9.76 -22.31
N ALA A 169 25.72 8.70 -22.88
CA ALA A 169 24.97 7.47 -23.12
C ALA A 169 24.54 6.83 -21.79
N VAL A 170 23.30 6.34 -21.73
CA VAL A 170 22.76 5.56 -20.60
C VAL A 170 22.70 4.08 -21.01
N GLY A 171 23.25 3.21 -20.17
CA GLY A 171 23.32 1.76 -20.41
C GLY A 171 24.34 1.33 -21.48
N GLY A 172 24.39 0.02 -21.75
CA GLY A 172 25.39 -0.59 -22.64
C GLY A 172 26.80 -0.64 -22.04
N ALA A 173 27.78 -1.15 -22.80
CA ALA A 173 29.13 -1.42 -22.29
C ALA A 173 29.92 -0.18 -21.86
N ASN A 174 29.58 1.01 -22.36
CA ASN A 174 30.30 2.26 -22.13
C ASN A 174 29.42 3.40 -21.60
N GLY A 175 28.14 3.14 -21.31
CA GLY A 175 27.21 4.15 -20.81
C GLY A 175 27.09 4.16 -19.30
N VAL A 176 26.52 5.23 -18.78
CA VAL A 176 26.22 5.38 -17.36
C VAL A 176 25.09 4.42 -17.00
N THR A 177 25.30 3.60 -15.97
CA THR A 177 24.30 2.63 -15.53
C THR A 177 23.37 3.25 -14.50
N ILE A 178 22.07 3.17 -14.74
CA ILE A 178 21.04 3.47 -13.74
C ILE A 178 20.49 2.12 -13.29
N ALA A 179 20.65 1.80 -12.00
CA ALA A 179 20.08 0.59 -11.44
C ALA A 179 18.54 0.65 -11.57
N ALA A 180 17.90 -0.46 -11.94
CA ALA A 180 16.45 -0.48 -12.08
C ALA A 180 15.74 -0.28 -10.72
N GLY A 181 16.33 -0.83 -9.64
CA GLY A 181 15.82 -0.71 -8.28
C GLY A 181 14.54 -1.50 -8.05
N GLN A 182 14.57 -2.51 -7.18
CA GLN A 182 13.34 -3.20 -6.75
C GLN A 182 13.49 -3.63 -5.29
N PHE A 183 12.92 -2.84 -4.38
CA PHE A 183 13.01 -3.12 -2.96
C PHE A 183 11.93 -4.11 -2.50
N LEU A 184 10.68 -3.92 -2.93
CA LEU A 184 9.60 -4.86 -2.67
C LEU A 184 9.70 -6.06 -3.63
N PRO A 185 9.90 -7.30 -3.15
CA PRO A 185 10.11 -8.45 -4.02
C PRO A 185 8.81 -8.98 -4.64
N ASP A 186 7.67 -8.76 -3.99
CA ASP A 186 6.37 -9.30 -4.40
C ASP A 186 5.23 -8.40 -3.91
N ILE A 187 4.29 -8.07 -4.80
CA ILE A 187 3.13 -7.21 -4.47
C ILE A 187 2.19 -7.85 -3.44
N ARG A 188 2.23 -9.17 -3.26
CA ARG A 188 1.39 -9.87 -2.27
C ARG A 188 1.68 -9.42 -0.84
N TRP A 189 2.87 -8.88 -0.55
CA TRP A 189 3.22 -8.26 0.73
C TRP A 189 2.27 -7.13 1.17
N LEU A 190 1.51 -6.54 0.24
CA LEU A 190 0.48 -5.54 0.56
C LEU A 190 -0.77 -6.17 1.19
N THR A 191 -0.88 -7.50 1.24
CA THR A 191 -2.04 -8.20 1.78
C THR A 191 -1.74 -8.76 3.17
N PRO A 192 -2.60 -8.48 4.17
CA PRO A 192 -2.43 -9.01 5.54
C PRO A 192 -2.33 -10.54 5.60
N SER A 193 -3.08 -11.24 4.74
CA SER A 193 -3.05 -12.71 4.67
C SER A 193 -1.70 -13.25 4.22
N PHE A 194 -1.04 -12.59 3.27
CA PHE A 194 0.30 -12.98 2.83
C PHE A 194 1.36 -12.65 3.89
N VAL A 195 1.27 -11.47 4.52
CA VAL A 195 2.16 -11.11 5.65
C VAL A 195 2.08 -12.16 6.76
N ALA A 196 0.87 -12.56 7.15
CA ALA A 196 0.67 -13.59 8.17
C ALA A 196 1.25 -14.95 7.76
N ALA A 197 1.07 -15.34 6.50
CA ALA A 197 1.64 -16.57 5.96
C ALA A 197 3.17 -16.58 6.02
N GLU A 198 3.83 -15.49 5.64
CA GLU A 198 5.29 -15.37 5.68
C GLU A 198 5.84 -15.32 7.10
N LEU A 199 5.13 -14.64 8.01
CA LEU A 199 5.45 -14.65 9.45
C LEU A 199 5.11 -16.00 10.13
N ARG A 200 4.52 -16.95 9.41
CA ARG A 200 4.03 -18.25 9.91
C ARG A 200 3.08 -18.13 11.09
N VAL A 201 2.29 -17.07 11.11
CA VAL A 201 1.23 -16.88 12.10
C VAL A 201 -0.12 -17.19 11.48
N SER A 202 -0.95 -17.89 12.23
CA SER A 202 -2.37 -17.90 11.90
C SER A 202 -2.93 -16.55 12.31
N LEU A 203 -3.40 -15.77 11.34
CA LEU A 203 -4.36 -14.72 11.66
C LEU A 203 -5.47 -15.40 12.44
N PRO A 204 -5.93 -14.80 13.56
CA PRO A 204 -7.19 -15.20 14.12
C PRO A 204 -8.18 -15.18 12.96
N SER A 205 -8.77 -16.34 12.64
CA SER A 205 -10.13 -16.25 12.13
C SER A 205 -10.87 -15.43 13.18
N SER A 206 -11.87 -14.65 12.78
CA SER A 206 -12.69 -13.93 13.74
C SER A 206 -13.17 -14.83 14.91
N GLY A 207 -13.15 -16.16 14.78
CA GLY A 207 -13.36 -17.14 15.84
C GLY A 207 -12.14 -17.61 16.65
N GLY A 208 -11.39 -16.71 17.31
CA GLY A 208 -10.83 -17.09 18.62
C GLY A 208 -11.96 -17.62 19.52
N LYS A 209 -11.69 -18.50 20.50
CA LYS A 209 -12.76 -18.97 21.41
C LYS A 209 -13.49 -17.73 21.94
N PRO A 210 -14.77 -17.52 21.58
CA PRO A 210 -15.47 -16.31 21.96
C PRO A 210 -15.44 -16.18 23.47
N ALA A 211 -15.29 -14.95 23.96
CA ALA A 211 -15.37 -14.71 25.40
C ALA A 211 -16.68 -15.32 25.93
N PRO A 212 -16.69 -16.03 27.06
CA PRO A 212 -17.93 -16.59 27.58
C PRO A 212 -18.97 -15.46 27.80
N GLY A 213 -20.14 -15.59 27.18
CA GLY A 213 -21.23 -14.63 27.31
C GLY A 213 -22.13 -14.63 26.06
N LEU A 214 -23.11 -13.73 26.04
CA LEU A 214 -24.03 -13.59 24.93
C LEU A 214 -23.37 -12.76 23.82
N HIS A 215 -23.32 -13.31 22.61
CA HIS A 215 -22.92 -12.62 21.39
C HIS A 215 -24.11 -12.60 20.44
N GLY A 216 -24.20 -11.57 19.60
CA GLY A 216 -25.10 -11.58 18.47
C GLY A 216 -25.86 -10.29 18.22
N HIS A 217 -26.63 -10.32 17.13
CA HIS A 217 -27.35 -9.18 16.60
C HIS A 217 -28.81 -9.53 16.32
N SER A 218 -29.71 -8.56 16.43
CA SER A 218 -31.07 -8.67 15.90
C SER A 218 -31.23 -7.73 14.73
N LEU A 219 -31.71 -8.24 13.59
CA LEU A 219 -32.13 -7.40 12.48
C LEU A 219 -33.51 -6.82 12.81
N ASP A 220 -33.58 -5.51 13.02
CA ASP A 220 -34.77 -4.83 13.51
C ASP A 220 -35.70 -4.42 12.36
N SER A 221 -35.12 -3.88 11.29
CA SER A 221 -35.87 -3.48 10.09
C SER A 221 -34.96 -3.27 8.87
N VAL A 222 -35.56 -3.23 7.69
CA VAL A 222 -34.87 -2.89 6.44
C VAL A 222 -35.64 -1.80 5.72
N THR A 223 -34.94 -0.77 5.26
CA THR A 223 -35.52 0.30 4.47
C THR A 223 -34.86 0.40 3.09
N VAL A 224 -35.60 0.88 2.11
CA VAL A 224 -35.09 1.25 0.78
C VAL A 224 -35.63 2.63 0.45
N ALA A 225 -34.74 3.58 0.13
CA ALA A 225 -35.09 4.98 -0.13
C ALA A 225 -36.01 5.60 0.95
N GLY A 226 -35.75 5.27 2.23
CA GLY A 226 -36.51 5.76 3.38
C GLY A 226 -37.84 5.04 3.64
N THR A 227 -38.23 4.05 2.83
CA THR A 227 -39.45 3.25 3.05
C THR A 227 -39.12 1.92 3.72
N THR A 228 -39.75 1.62 4.86
CA THR A 228 -39.59 0.35 5.58
C THR A 228 -40.29 -0.80 4.87
N LEU A 229 -39.54 -1.86 4.56
CA LEU A 229 -40.05 -3.06 3.93
C LEU A 229 -40.91 -3.87 4.90
N GLN A 230 -41.99 -4.44 4.38
CA GLN A 230 -42.94 -5.24 5.14
C GLN A 230 -42.68 -6.73 4.93
N THR A 231 -42.54 -7.48 6.01
CA THR A 231 -42.50 -8.94 5.97
C THR A 231 -43.89 -9.48 5.67
N GLY A 232 -44.01 -10.44 4.75
CA GLY A 232 -45.29 -11.10 4.41
C GLY A 232 -46.23 -10.29 3.49
N SER A 233 -45.86 -9.06 3.10
CA SER A 233 -46.58 -8.26 2.09
C SER A 233 -45.63 -7.85 0.98
N ASN A 234 -46.14 -7.72 -0.24
CA ASN A 234 -45.31 -7.36 -1.39
C ASN A 234 -44.84 -5.90 -1.31
N ASN A 235 -43.54 -5.67 -1.51
CA ASN A 235 -42.91 -4.36 -1.54
C ASN A 235 -42.53 -4.02 -2.99
N THR A 236 -42.73 -2.79 -3.43
CA THR A 236 -42.36 -2.36 -4.79
C THR A 236 -41.11 -1.49 -4.74
N ILE A 237 -40.06 -1.88 -5.48
CA ILE A 237 -38.76 -1.19 -5.48
C ILE A 237 -38.30 -0.99 -6.93
N PRO A 238 -37.75 0.18 -7.32
CA PRO A 238 -37.11 0.34 -8.62
C PRO A 238 -35.93 -0.62 -8.78
N ALA A 239 -35.87 -1.32 -9.91
CA ALA A 239 -34.78 -2.24 -10.24
C ALA A 239 -33.48 -1.50 -10.59
N SER A 240 -33.61 -0.30 -11.17
CA SER A 240 -32.50 0.52 -11.68
C SER A 240 -32.61 1.97 -11.21
N PRO A 241 -31.50 2.59 -10.74
CA PRO A 241 -30.18 1.98 -10.52
C PRO A 241 -30.22 0.85 -9.47
N PRO A 242 -29.16 0.03 -9.33
CA PRO A 242 -29.13 -1.02 -8.32
C PRO A 242 -29.53 -0.48 -6.94
N PRO A 243 -30.57 -1.05 -6.30
CA PRO A 243 -31.10 -0.50 -5.07
C PRO A 243 -30.12 -0.63 -3.89
N THR A 244 -30.13 0.37 -3.01
CA THR A 244 -29.43 0.35 -1.73
C THR A 244 -30.44 0.07 -0.61
N PHE A 245 -30.13 -0.94 0.19
CA PHE A 245 -30.90 -1.34 1.36
C PHE A 245 -30.20 -0.83 2.61
N THR A 246 -30.94 -0.18 3.50
CA THR A 246 -30.45 0.22 4.82
C THR A 246 -30.97 -0.77 5.84
N LEU A 247 -30.07 -1.56 6.41
CA LEU A 247 -30.38 -2.54 7.46
C LEU A 247 -30.20 -1.85 8.81
N HIS A 248 -31.24 -1.84 9.64
CA HIS A 248 -31.21 -1.38 11.02
C HIS A 248 -31.18 -2.61 11.92
N PHE A 249 -30.17 -2.69 12.79
CA PHE A 249 -29.97 -3.86 13.64
C PHE A 249 -29.39 -3.46 14.98
N THR A 250 -29.60 -4.28 16.00
CA THR A 250 -29.13 -4.05 17.37
C THR A 250 -28.08 -5.08 17.73
N ASN A 251 -26.98 -4.68 18.37
CA ASN A 251 -26.09 -5.63 19.03
C ASN A 251 -26.73 -6.02 20.38
N GLY A 252 -27.36 -7.19 20.40
CA GLY A 252 -28.02 -7.73 21.60
C GLY A 252 -27.06 -8.47 22.54
N GLY A 253 -25.78 -8.59 22.17
CA GLY A 253 -24.74 -9.24 22.96
C GLY A 253 -24.20 -8.38 24.09
N HIS A 254 -23.26 -8.96 24.84
CA HIS A 254 -22.54 -8.32 25.94
C HIS A 254 -21.19 -7.73 25.50
N PHE A 255 -20.79 -7.95 24.25
CA PHE A 255 -19.46 -7.62 23.74
C PHE A 255 -19.53 -6.69 22.54
N THR A 256 -18.53 -5.83 22.44
CA THR A 256 -18.27 -5.07 21.23
C THR A 256 -17.86 -6.05 20.13
N GLU A 257 -18.56 -5.99 19.00
CA GLU A 257 -18.32 -6.87 17.86
C GLU A 257 -17.70 -6.05 16.72
N THR A 258 -16.68 -6.61 16.07
CA THR A 258 -15.97 -5.97 14.94
C THR A 258 -16.18 -6.73 13.65
N ASP A 259 -15.97 -6.06 12.51
CA ASP A 259 -16.10 -6.65 11.17
C ASP A 259 -17.47 -7.31 10.92
N VAL A 260 -18.55 -6.68 11.40
CA VAL A 260 -19.91 -7.22 11.29
C VAL A 260 -20.39 -7.10 9.84
N ILE A 261 -20.74 -8.23 9.22
CA ILE A 261 -21.13 -8.25 7.80
C ILE A 261 -22.66 -8.17 7.66
N ALA A 262 -23.13 -7.10 7.05
CA ALA A 262 -24.50 -6.96 6.59
C ALA A 262 -24.60 -7.44 5.13
N ARG A 263 -25.55 -8.32 4.84
CA ARG A 263 -25.73 -8.95 3.52
C ARG A 263 -27.17 -8.81 3.05
N VAL A 264 -27.34 -8.55 1.76
CA VAL A 264 -28.62 -8.66 1.05
C VAL A 264 -28.45 -9.57 -0.14
N SER A 265 -29.40 -10.49 -0.33
CA SER A 265 -29.44 -11.40 -1.49
C SER A 265 -30.84 -11.50 -2.06
N VAL A 266 -30.94 -11.56 -3.38
CA VAL A 266 -32.19 -11.82 -4.11
C VAL A 266 -32.27 -13.33 -4.39
N THR A 267 -33.27 -14.00 -3.84
CA THR A 267 -33.41 -15.46 -3.93
C THR A 267 -33.63 -15.89 -5.37
N GLY A 268 -32.88 -16.90 -5.81
CA GLY A 268 -32.97 -17.45 -7.17
C GLY A 268 -32.18 -16.66 -8.22
N THR A 269 -31.44 -15.62 -7.84
CA THR A 269 -30.53 -14.89 -8.72
C THR A 269 -29.13 -14.78 -8.11
N SER A 270 -28.17 -14.25 -8.88
CA SER A 270 -26.84 -13.88 -8.37
C SER A 270 -26.79 -12.45 -7.83
N ASP A 271 -27.91 -11.73 -7.81
CA ASP A 271 -27.98 -10.35 -7.35
C ASP A 271 -27.89 -10.29 -5.83
N GLY A 272 -26.96 -9.49 -5.35
CA GLY A 272 -26.69 -9.34 -3.93
C GLY A 272 -25.65 -8.27 -3.65
N GLY A 273 -25.51 -7.94 -2.38
CA GLY A 273 -24.55 -6.97 -1.86
C GLY A 273 -24.14 -7.34 -0.44
N GLN A 274 -23.02 -6.79 -0.01
CA GLN A 274 -22.64 -6.83 1.40
C GLN A 274 -21.83 -5.58 1.76
N THR A 275 -21.91 -5.19 3.02
CA THR A 275 -21.12 -4.11 3.62
C THR A 275 -20.60 -4.60 4.96
N VAL A 276 -19.41 -4.12 5.34
CA VAL A 276 -18.82 -4.37 6.66
C VAL A 276 -19.06 -3.16 7.54
N VAL A 277 -19.64 -3.40 8.71
CA VAL A 277 -19.70 -2.42 9.80
C VAL A 277 -18.48 -2.67 10.69
N PRO A 278 -17.54 -1.71 10.79
CA PRO A 278 -16.27 -1.94 11.48
C PRO A 278 -16.43 -2.35 12.94
N GLN A 279 -17.43 -1.78 13.62
CA GLN A 279 -17.68 -2.02 15.04
C GLN A 279 -19.14 -1.80 15.40
N THR A 280 -19.66 -2.58 16.35
CA THR A 280 -20.95 -2.37 17.01
C THR A 280 -20.81 -2.52 18.52
N THR A 281 -21.46 -1.65 19.29
CA THR A 281 -21.38 -1.61 20.76
C THR A 281 -22.54 -2.39 21.39
N PRO A 282 -22.34 -3.10 22.52
CA PRO A 282 -23.43 -3.78 23.24
C PRO A 282 -24.63 -2.88 23.53
N GLY A 283 -25.83 -3.35 23.21
CA GLY A 283 -27.09 -2.66 23.46
C GLY A 283 -27.38 -1.48 22.53
N GLU A 284 -26.47 -1.13 21.61
CA GLU A 284 -26.67 -0.01 20.68
C GLU A 284 -27.26 -0.47 19.34
N HIS A 285 -28.00 0.44 18.72
CA HIS A 285 -28.45 0.31 17.33
C HIS A 285 -27.32 0.65 16.37
N ALA A 286 -27.22 -0.10 15.29
CA ALA A 286 -26.31 0.11 14.18
C ALA A 286 -27.07 0.10 12.85
N THR A 287 -26.45 0.68 11.83
CA THR A 287 -27.00 0.76 10.48
C THR A 287 -25.96 0.36 9.46
N ALA A 288 -26.37 -0.42 8.45
CA ALA A 288 -25.54 -0.78 7.31
C ALA A 288 -26.24 -0.48 5.99
N GLU A 289 -25.57 0.24 5.10
CA GLU A 289 -26.03 0.46 3.73
C GLU A 289 -25.44 -0.60 2.81
N VAL A 290 -26.31 -1.39 2.17
CA VAL A 290 -25.94 -2.48 1.28
C VAL A 290 -26.52 -2.21 -0.11
N THR A 291 -25.66 -1.80 -1.04
CA THR A 291 -26.01 -1.64 -2.45
C THR A 291 -25.85 -2.98 -3.20
N LEU A 292 -26.84 -3.35 -4.01
CA LEU A 292 -26.71 -4.52 -4.88
C LEU A 292 -25.62 -4.27 -5.94
N LYS A 293 -24.83 -5.31 -6.25
CA LYS A 293 -23.76 -5.22 -7.26
C LYS A 293 -24.28 -4.99 -8.69
N SER A 294 -25.52 -5.36 -8.95
CA SER A 294 -26.20 -5.27 -10.25
C SER A 294 -27.67 -4.91 -10.05
N ALA A 295 -28.28 -4.31 -11.08
CA ALA A 295 -29.71 -4.06 -11.12
C ALA A 295 -30.42 -5.40 -11.34
N PRO A 296 -31.32 -5.83 -10.43
CA PRO A 296 -32.05 -7.07 -10.60
C PRO A 296 -32.94 -7.04 -11.85
N ALA A 297 -33.22 -8.21 -12.44
CA ALA A 297 -34.24 -8.29 -13.46
C ALA A 297 -35.62 -7.92 -12.88
N ARG A 298 -36.45 -7.23 -13.66
CA ARG A 298 -37.83 -6.92 -13.27
C ARG A 298 -38.60 -8.19 -12.97
N GLY A 299 -39.45 -8.16 -11.94
CA GLY A 299 -40.21 -9.34 -11.49
C GLY A 299 -40.39 -9.40 -9.99
N THR A 300 -41.08 -10.43 -9.51
CA THR A 300 -41.30 -10.69 -8.08
C THR A 300 -40.31 -11.71 -7.56
N TYR A 301 -39.61 -11.38 -6.48
CA TYR A 301 -38.60 -12.21 -5.84
C TYR A 301 -38.73 -12.15 -4.32
N THR A 302 -37.99 -13.01 -3.63
CA THR A 302 -37.78 -12.88 -2.18
C THR A 302 -36.40 -12.29 -1.94
N VAL A 303 -36.37 -11.12 -1.32
CA VAL A 303 -35.13 -10.48 -0.84
C VAL A 303 -34.90 -10.92 0.59
N VAL A 304 -33.70 -11.44 0.86
CA VAL A 304 -33.26 -11.84 2.20
C VAL A 304 -32.17 -10.87 2.65
N ALA A 305 -32.44 -10.16 3.75
CA ALA A 305 -31.46 -9.35 4.45
C ALA A 305 -30.95 -10.13 5.66
N THR A 306 -29.65 -10.06 5.94
CA THR A 306 -29.02 -10.85 7.00
C THR A 306 -27.83 -10.12 7.61
N ILE A 307 -27.76 -10.10 8.93
CA ILE A 307 -26.51 -9.85 9.67
C ILE A 307 -25.80 -11.19 9.82
N VAL A 308 -24.66 -11.36 9.16
CA VAL A 308 -23.92 -12.63 9.23
C VAL A 308 -23.51 -12.88 10.68
N PRO A 309 -23.75 -14.10 11.21
CA PRO A 309 -23.48 -14.38 12.61
C PRO A 309 -22.04 -14.06 13.02
N VAL A 310 -21.90 -13.41 14.18
CA VAL A 310 -20.59 -13.14 14.77
C VAL A 310 -20.06 -14.35 15.55
N PRO A 311 -18.75 -14.46 15.76
CA PRO A 311 -18.16 -15.54 16.54
C PRO A 311 -18.79 -15.66 17.94
N GLY A 312 -19.32 -16.84 18.25
CA GLY A 312 -19.93 -17.12 19.57
C GLY A 312 -21.43 -16.87 19.64
N GLU A 313 -22.03 -16.31 18.59
CA GLU A 313 -23.47 -16.16 18.49
C GLU A 313 -24.14 -17.53 18.31
N GLN A 314 -24.99 -17.89 19.27
CA GLN A 314 -25.71 -19.17 19.26
C GLN A 314 -27.11 -19.05 18.67
N ASN A 315 -27.77 -17.91 18.87
CA ASN A 315 -29.08 -17.64 18.30
C ASN A 315 -28.92 -16.76 17.06
N THR A 316 -29.13 -17.35 15.88
CA THR A 316 -29.03 -16.65 14.60
C THR A 316 -30.40 -16.44 13.95
N ALA A 317 -31.49 -16.82 14.62
CA ALA A 317 -32.83 -16.82 14.03
C ALA A 317 -33.38 -15.40 13.85
N ASN A 318 -32.89 -14.45 14.64
CA ASN A 318 -33.24 -13.04 14.63
C ASN A 318 -32.30 -12.20 13.73
N ASN A 319 -31.36 -12.82 13.03
CA ASN A 319 -30.38 -12.10 12.21
C ASN A 319 -30.88 -11.84 10.79
N SER A 320 -31.97 -12.47 10.39
CA SER A 320 -32.46 -12.47 9.01
C SER A 320 -33.92 -12.08 8.92
N LEU A 321 -34.26 -11.28 7.91
CA LEU A 321 -35.62 -10.95 7.51
C LEU A 321 -35.79 -11.20 6.01
N SER A 322 -36.96 -11.72 5.64
CA SER A 322 -37.32 -12.05 4.26
C SER A 322 -38.50 -11.22 3.79
N PHE A 323 -38.35 -10.59 2.63
CA PHE A 323 -39.31 -9.66 2.06
C PHE A 323 -39.74 -10.12 0.66
N PRO A 324 -41.06 -10.23 0.38
CA PRO A 324 -41.54 -10.32 -0.99
C PRO A 324 -41.34 -8.94 -1.65
N VAL A 325 -40.61 -8.90 -2.76
CA VAL A 325 -40.26 -7.66 -3.47
C VAL A 325 -40.58 -7.80 -4.96
N THR A 326 -41.25 -6.81 -5.51
CA THR A 326 -41.42 -6.61 -6.95
C THR A 326 -40.47 -5.51 -7.43
N PHE A 327 -39.49 -5.90 -8.25
CA PHE A 327 -38.59 -4.98 -8.93
C PHE A 327 -39.25 -4.46 -10.23
N GLN A 328 -39.34 -3.13 -10.38
CA GLN A 328 -39.94 -2.43 -11.52
C GLN A 328 -38.95 -1.55 -12.29
#